data_AF-A0A7W0FX43-F1
#
_entry.id   AF-A0A7W0FX43-F1
#
_cell.length_a   1.000
_cell.length_b   1.000
_cell.length_c   1.000
_cell.angle_alpha   90.00
_cell.angle_beta   90.00
_cell.angle_gamma   90.00
#
_symmetry.space_group_name_H-M   'P 1'
#
loop_
_entity.id
_entity.type
_entity.pdbx_description
1 polymer ?
#
loop_
_entity_poly.entity_id
_entity_poly.type
_entity_poly.pdbx_seq_one_letter_code
_entity_poly.pdbx_strand_id
1 'polypeptide(L)'
;MENIYYEFDLGCDFTPYIGQGIGYGHNRTKVHHNGYRRFAKEKVFANQAMVGVNYRIKKTYTGLEYKFFAPGKHAYDHAIAGTMKRYF
;
A
#
# COMPACT_ATOMS: atom_id res chain seq x y z
N MET A 1 -8.28 -4.30 -2.41
CA MET A 1 -7.45 -4.53 -1.22
C MET A 1 -8.24 -4.07 -0.03
N GLU A 2 -8.19 -4.82 1.05
CA GLU A 2 -8.76 -4.45 2.34
C GLU A 2 -7.61 -4.25 3.31
N ASN A 3 -7.64 -3.13 4.03
CA ASN A 3 -6.56 -2.69 4.88
C ASN A 3 -7.11 -2.41 6.28
N ILE A 4 -6.40 -2.90 7.30
CA ILE A 4 -6.67 -2.64 8.70
C ILE A 4 -5.50 -1.80 9.24
N TYR A 5 -5.83 -0.75 9.98
CA TYR A 5 -4.87 0.17 10.55
C TYR A 5 -5.09 0.27 12.06
N TYR A 6 -3.99 0.34 12.80
CA TYR A 6 -3.98 0.67 14.21
C TYR A 6 -3.20 1.98 14.38
N GLU A 7 -3.92 3.02 14.80
CA GLU A 7 -3.37 4.36 15.05
C GLU A 7 -3.03 4.49 16.54
N PHE A 8 -1.82 4.97 16.84
CA PHE A 8 -1.39 5.25 18.21
C PHE A 8 -1.69 6.70 18.55
N ASP A 9 -2.56 6.92 19.54
CA ASP A 9 -2.80 8.25 20.09
C ASP A 9 -1.69 8.59 21.08
N LEU A 10 -0.85 9.57 20.71
CA LEU A 10 0.24 10.09 21.54
C LEU A 10 -0.15 11.37 22.29
N GLY A 11 -1.38 11.87 22.13
CA GLY A 11 -1.81 13.16 22.68
C GLY A 11 -1.17 14.38 22.02
N CYS A 12 -0.54 14.21 20.84
CA CYS A 12 0.02 15.29 20.05
C CYS A 12 -0.48 15.23 18.59
N ASP A 13 -0.09 16.19 17.76
CA ASP A 13 -0.51 16.23 16.35
C ASP A 13 0.11 15.13 15.48
N PHE A 14 1.06 14.35 16.02
CA PHE A 14 1.62 13.18 15.36
C PHE A 14 0.88 11.90 15.78
N THR A 15 0.44 11.14 14.78
CA THR A 15 -0.25 9.86 14.95
C THR A 15 0.52 8.79 14.18
N PRO A 16 1.50 8.11 14.80
CA PRO A 16 2.10 6.93 14.21
C PRO A 16 1.04 5.83 14.07
N TYR A 17 1.21 4.96 13.08
CA TYR A 17 0.34 3.82 12.86
C TYR A 17 1.09 2.64 12.27
N ILE A 18 0.53 1.46 12.52
CA ILE A 18 0.87 0.24 11.81
C ILE A 18 -0.38 -0.28 11.12
N GLY A 19 -0.20 -1.04 10.04
CA GLY A 19 -1.31 -1.60 9.30
C GLY A 19 -0.93 -2.88 8.59
N GLN A 20 -1.96 -3.65 8.27
CA GLN A 20 -1.84 -4.83 7.44
C GLN A 20 -2.95 -4.81 6.39
N GLY A 21 -2.62 -5.21 5.18
CA GLY A 21 -3.52 -5.24 4.04
C GLY A 21 -3.47 -6.58 3.33
N ILE A 22 -4.63 -7.05 2.88
CA ILE A 22 -4.72 -8.20 1.98
C ILE A 22 -5.39 -7.78 0.69
N GLY A 23 -4.92 -8.36 -0.42
CA GLY A 23 -5.31 -7.96 -1.74
C GLY A 23 -5.37 -9.11 -2.71
N TYR A 24 -6.34 -9.04 -3.62
CA TYR A 24 -6.34 -9.84 -4.82
C TYR A 24 -6.15 -8.93 -6.03
N GLY A 25 -5.05 -9.15 -6.75
CA GLY A 25 -4.65 -8.36 -7.91
C GLY A 25 -4.69 -9.18 -9.20
N HIS A 26 -4.96 -8.51 -10.31
CA HIS A 26 -4.85 -9.11 -11.64
C HIS A 26 -3.74 -8.41 -12.42
N ASN A 27 -2.60 -9.07 -12.60
CA ASN A 27 -1.49 -8.53 -13.36
C ASN A 27 -1.68 -8.81 -14.85
N ARG A 28 -1.57 -7.76 -15.67
CA ARG A 28 -1.57 -7.84 -17.13
C ARG A 28 -0.20 -7.44 -17.64
N THR A 29 0.66 -8.42 -17.88
CA THR A 29 1.98 -8.16 -18.48
C THR A 29 1.87 -8.25 -19.99
N LYS A 30 2.24 -7.17 -20.68
CA LYS A 30 2.44 -7.18 -22.14
C LYS A 30 3.92 -7.36 -22.42
N VAL A 31 4.33 -8.55 -22.85
CA VAL A 31 5.69 -8.79 -23.32
C VAL A 31 5.71 -8.64 -24.84
N HIS A 32 6.49 -7.69 -25.35
CA HIS A 32 6.80 -7.58 -26.77
C HIS A 32 8.16 -8.23 -26.99
N HIS A 33 8.20 -9.35 -27.71
CA HIS A 33 9.45 -9.95 -28.15
C HIS A 33 9.32 -10.36 -29.61
N ASN A 34 10.10 -9.72 -30.48
CA ASN A 34 10.28 -10.07 -31.89
C ASN A 34 8.98 -10.38 -32.66
N GLY A 35 8.00 -9.48 -32.62
CA GLY A 35 6.73 -9.60 -33.37
C GLY A 35 5.65 -10.50 -32.74
N TYR A 36 5.96 -11.24 -31.68
CA TYR A 36 4.99 -12.07 -30.96
C TYR A 36 4.44 -11.34 -29.73
N ARG A 37 3.11 -11.23 -29.62
CA ARG A 37 2.42 -10.73 -28.43
C ARG A 37 1.97 -11.91 -27.57
N ARG A 38 2.62 -12.12 -26.43
CA ARG A 38 2.09 -13.02 -25.38
C ARG A 38 1.38 -12.20 -24.32
N PHE A 39 0.14 -12.59 -24.02
CA PHE A 39 -0.65 -12.06 -22.91
C PHE A 39 -0.60 -13.06 -21.76
N ALA A 40 0.17 -12.75 -20.71
CA ALA A 40 0.11 -13.49 -19.46
C ALA A 40 -0.91 -12.80 -18.53
N LYS A 41 -1.89 -13.56 -18.04
CA LYS A 41 -2.85 -13.11 -17.03
C LYS A 41 -2.60 -13.94 -15.78
N GLU A 42 -2.07 -13.30 -14.75
CA GLU A 42 -1.86 -13.95 -13.45
C GLU A 42 -2.70 -13.24 -12.40
N LYS A 43 -3.45 -14.05 -11.65
CA LYS A 43 -4.16 -13.58 -10.47
C LYS A 43 -3.26 -13.84 -9.26
N VAL A 44 -2.96 -12.81 -8.48
CA VAL A 44 -2.00 -12.88 -7.40
C VAL A 44 -2.66 -12.41 -6.11
N PHE A 45 -2.54 -13.24 -5.07
CA PHE A 45 -2.83 -12.82 -3.71
C PHE A 45 -1.60 -12.10 -3.15
N ALA A 46 -1.83 -10.91 -2.60
CA ALA A 46 -0.81 -10.07 -2.00
C ALA A 46 -1.17 -9.78 -0.55
N ASN A 47 -0.20 -9.99 0.35
CA ASN A 47 -0.24 -9.44 1.70
C ASN A 47 0.66 -8.20 1.73
N GLN A 48 0.29 -7.25 2.57
CA GLN A 48 0.99 -5.99 2.74
C GLN A 48 1.11 -5.66 4.22
N ALA A 49 2.31 -5.28 4.66
CA ALA A 49 2.53 -4.63 5.95
C ALA A 49 2.78 -3.13 5.72
N MET A 50 2.27 -2.29 6.61
CA MET A 50 2.36 -0.84 6.51
C MET A 50 2.79 -0.27 7.85
N VAL A 51 3.65 0.75 7.81
CA VAL A 51 3.93 1.60 8.96
C VAL A 51 3.94 3.04 8.47
N GLY A 52 3.53 3.97 9.30
CA GLY A 52 3.58 5.37 8.91
C GLY A 52 3.38 6.30 10.08
N VAL A 53 3.43 7.59 9.77
CA VAL A 53 3.12 8.67 10.69
C VAL A 53 2.26 9.70 9.98
N ASN A 54 1.16 10.08 10.63
CA ASN A 54 0.31 11.17 10.20
C ASN A 54 0.60 12.40 11.05
N TYR A 55 0.50 13.58 10.44
CA TYR A 55 0.54 14.87 11.10
C TYR A 55 -0.76 15.62 10.85
N ARG A 56 -1.35 16.18 11.90
CA ARG A 56 -2.63 16.90 11.82
C ARG A 56 -2.42 18.38 11.47
N ILE A 57 -3.03 18.81 10.37
CA ILE A 57 -3.15 20.21 9.96
C ILE A 57 -4.64 20.58 9.97
N LYS A 58 -5.09 21.18 11.08
CA LYS A 58 -6.51 21.54 11.32
C LYS A 58 -7.45 20.33 11.26
N LYS A 59 -8.20 20.17 10.15
CA LYS A 59 -9.14 19.06 9.86
C LYS A 59 -8.58 18.05 8.84
N THR A 60 -7.33 18.24 8.41
CA THR A 60 -6.65 17.39 7.44
C THR A 60 -5.49 16.70 8.13
N TYR A 61 -5.33 15.40 7.88
CA TYR A 61 -4.18 14.62 8.28
C TYR A 61 -3.33 14.39 7.04
N THR A 62 -2.04 14.68 7.13
CA THR A 62 -1.05 14.41 6.09
C THR A 62 -0.02 13.45 6.63
N GLY A 63 0.31 12.39 5.90
CA GLY A 63 1.20 11.38 6.42
C GLY A 63 2.23 10.89 5.44
N LEU A 64 3.24 10.22 6.00
CA LEU A 64 4.23 9.44 5.27
C LEU A 64 4.02 7.97 5.66
N GLU A 65 3.97 7.12 4.64
CA GLU A 65 3.69 5.70 4.77
C GLU A 65 4.77 4.88 4.05
N TYR A 66 5.24 3.85 4.71
CA TYR A 66 6.06 2.81 4.12
C TYR A 66 5.24 1.53 4.00
N LYS A 67 5.29 0.91 2.83
CA LYS A 67 4.54 -0.31 2.51
C LYS A 67 5.50 -1.40 2.06
N PHE A 68 5.38 -2.55 2.68
CA PHE A 68 6.02 -3.78 2.25
C PHE A 68 4.98 -4.71 1.66
N PHE A 69 5.17 -5.14 0.41
CA PHE A 69 4.31 -6.08 -0.28
C PHE A 69 4.99 -7.44 -0.40
N ALA A 70 4.28 -8.49 0.01
CA ALA A 70 4.70 -9.88 -0.12
C ALA A 70 3.62 -10.67 -0.90
N PRO A 71 3.64 -10.65 -2.24
CA PRO A 71 2.88 -11.57 -3.08
C PRO A 71 3.51 -12.97 -2.98
N GLY A 72 2.66 -13.98 -2.76
CA GLY A 72 3.07 -15.34 -2.36
C GLY A 72 4.00 -16.11 -3.33
N LYS A 73 4.36 -15.54 -4.49
CA LYS A 73 5.37 -16.09 -5.41
C LYS A 73 6.33 -14.99 -5.88
N HIS A 74 7.47 -14.88 -5.20
CA HIS A 74 8.75 -14.32 -5.68
C HIS A 74 8.87 -12.82 -6.03
N ALA A 75 7.97 -11.93 -5.62
CA ALA A 75 8.12 -10.51 -5.93
C ALA A 75 7.89 -9.62 -4.70
N TYR A 76 8.89 -9.48 -3.82
CA TYR A 76 8.82 -8.48 -2.76
C TYR A 76 8.88 -7.07 -3.37
N ASP A 77 7.98 -6.21 -2.92
CA ASP A 77 7.96 -4.81 -3.36
C ASP A 77 7.88 -3.87 -2.15
N HIS A 78 8.46 -2.69 -2.30
CA HIS A 78 8.53 -1.68 -1.27
C HIS A 78 8.09 -0.35 -1.85
N ALA A 79 7.14 0.32 -1.20
CA ALA A 79 6.68 1.64 -1.61
C ALA A 79 6.75 2.64 -0.47
N ILE A 80 7.12 3.87 -0.82
CA ILE A 80 6.95 5.05 0.05
C ILE A 80 5.81 5.86 -0.54
N ALA A 81 4.84 6.24 0.28
CA ALA A 81 3.67 6.98 -0.14
C ALA A 81 3.42 8.18 0.78
N GLY A 82 2.96 9.28 0.19
CA GLY A 82 2.33 10.38 0.93
C GLY A 82 0.83 10.13 1.05
N THR A 83 0.25 10.36 2.22
CA THR A 83 -1.18 10.20 2.48
C THR A 83 -1.81 11.54 2.84
N MET A 84 -3.08 11.72 2.47
CA MET A 84 -3.88 12.86 2.90
C MET A 84 -5.30 12.39 3.20
N LYS A 85 -5.80 12.70 4.41
CA LYS A 85 -7.14 12.34 4.89
C LYS A 85 -7.81 13.58 5.45
N ARG A 86 -9.03 13.88 5.00
CA ARG A 86 -9.80 15.03 5.48
C ARG A 86 -11.12 14.55 6.08
N TYR A 87 -11.44 15.02 7.27
CA TYR A 87 -12.74 14.80 7.90
C TYR A 87 -13.65 16.01 7.63
N PHE A 88 -14.92 15.74 7.30
CA PHE A 88 -15.93 16.76 7.01
C PHE A 88 -16.75 17.06 8.27
#